data_AF-A0A0F8DJJ4-F1
#
_entry.id   AF-A0A0F8DJJ4-F1
#
_cell.length_a   1.000
_cell.length_b   1.000
_cell.length_c   1.000
_cell.angle_alpha   90.00
_cell.angle_beta   90.00
_cell.angle_gamma   90.00
#
_symmetry.space_group_name_H-M   'P 1'
#
loop_
_entity.id
_entity.type
_entity.pdbx_description
1 polymer ?
#
loop_
_entity_poly.entity_id
_entity_poly.type
_entity_poly.pdbx_seq_one_letter_code
_entity_poly.pdbx_strand_id
1 'polypeptide(L)'
;MKDVIIRPERCLGCHSCEVACAVAHSKSKTLFSALGEEPAPKKRISVEYISALEASVPITCRHCEDAPCVSVCPTKALSRDTITSTVSHNPERCVDCWTCSTVCTRFSSLYQLILAAGCWTCLLYTSPSPRDKRQSRMP
;
A
#
# COMPACT_ATOMS: atom_id res chain seq x y z
N MET A 1 -14.64 -17.06 5.04
CA MET A 1 -13.86 -15.81 5.20
C MET A 1 -12.50 -16.17 5.78
N LYS A 2 -11.41 -15.58 5.29
CA LYS A 2 -10.06 -15.81 5.83
C LYS A 2 -9.65 -14.55 6.59
N ASP A 3 -9.54 -14.67 7.91
CA ASP A 3 -9.21 -13.54 8.78
C ASP A 3 -7.76 -13.61 9.24
N VAL A 4 -7.14 -12.43 9.34
CA VAL A 4 -5.78 -12.27 9.86
C VAL A 4 -5.86 -11.50 11.17
N ILE A 5 -5.45 -12.15 12.26
CA ILE A 5 -5.43 -11.55 13.59
C ILE A 5 -3.99 -11.18 13.93
N ILE A 6 -3.76 -9.90 14.24
CA ILE A 6 -2.47 -9.37 14.64
C ILE A 6 -2.47 -9.18 16.15
N ARG A 7 -1.43 -9.68 16.81
CA ARG A 7 -1.19 -9.54 18.26
C ARG A 7 0.01 -8.63 18.49
N PRO A 8 -0.18 -7.31 18.64
CA PRO A 8 0.90 -6.35 18.86
C PRO A 8 1.83 -6.75 20.00
N GLU A 9 1.29 -7.34 21.06
CA GLU A 9 2.01 -7.77 22.26
C GLU A 9 3.06 -8.85 22.01
N ARG A 10 3.02 -9.51 20.84
CA ARG A 10 4.00 -10.52 20.43
C ARG A 10 4.94 -10.03 19.32
N CYS A 11 4.74 -8.80 18.84
CA CYS A 11 5.55 -8.26 17.75
C CYS A 11 6.87 -7.70 18.32
N LEU A 12 7.99 -8.25 17.83
CA LEU A 12 9.34 -7.81 18.21
C LEU A 12 9.91 -6.74 17.27
N GLY A 13 9.14 -6.27 16.29
CA GLY A 13 9.63 -5.29 15.32
C GLY A 13 10.74 -5.81 14.38
N CYS A 14 10.84 -7.13 14.13
CA CYS A 14 11.96 -7.70 13.35
C CYS A 14 11.86 -7.54 11.82
N HIS A 15 10.80 -6.92 11.30
CA HIS A 15 10.55 -6.71 9.85
C HIS A 15 10.53 -7.96 8.96
N SER A 16 10.56 -9.17 9.52
CA SER A 16 10.55 -10.44 8.77
C SER A 16 9.33 -10.59 7.86
N CYS A 17 8.16 -10.13 8.33
CA CYS A 17 6.92 -10.15 7.55
C CYS A 17 6.97 -9.24 6.31
N GLU A 18 7.72 -8.15 6.35
CA GLU A 18 7.91 -7.26 5.20
C GLU A 18 8.73 -7.94 4.12
N VAL A 19 9.85 -8.55 4.52
CA VAL A 19 10.74 -9.31 3.63
C VAL A 19 10.00 -10.49 3.03
N ALA A 20 9.29 -11.26 3.86
CA ALA A 20 8.48 -12.39 3.40
C ALA A 20 7.41 -11.94 2.38
N CYS A 21 6.77 -10.79 2.60
CA CYS A 21 5.82 -10.22 1.65
C CYS A 21 6.48 -9.84 0.32
N ALA A 22 7.62 -9.15 0.35
CA ALA A 22 8.35 -8.79 -0.86
C ALA A 22 8.75 -10.04 -1.66
N VAL A 23 9.33 -11.05 -1.00
CA VAL A 23 9.73 -12.32 -1.63
C VAL A 23 8.52 -13.07 -2.19
N ALA A 24 7.41 -13.14 -1.45
CA ALA A 24 6.18 -13.77 -1.93
C ALA A 24 5.61 -13.10 -3.20
N HIS A 25 5.97 -11.84 -3.45
CA HIS A 25 5.53 -11.07 -4.61
C HIS A 25 6.63 -10.77 -5.63
N SER A 26 7.84 -11.31 -5.43
CA SER A 26 8.88 -11.32 -6.46
C SER A 26 8.53 -12.32 -7.56
N LYS A 27 9.22 -12.24 -8.70
CA LYS A 27 9.11 -13.22 -9.78
C LYS A 27 9.78 -14.54 -9.39
N SER A 28 10.92 -14.46 -8.70
CA SER A 28 11.75 -15.60 -8.32
C SER A 28 11.22 -16.42 -7.13
N LYS A 29 10.41 -15.81 -6.24
CA LYS A 29 9.93 -16.41 -4.97
C LYS A 29 11.02 -16.86 -4.01
N THR A 30 12.26 -16.44 -4.21
CA THR A 30 13.40 -16.77 -3.35
C THR A 30 14.10 -15.48 -2.93
N LEU A 31 14.60 -15.44 -1.68
CA LEU A 31 15.17 -14.21 -1.11
C LEU A 31 16.36 -13.70 -1.94
N PHE A 32 17.34 -14.55 -2.21
CA PHE A 32 18.58 -14.14 -2.88
C PHE A 32 18.35 -13.65 -4.31
N SER A 33 17.47 -14.32 -5.06
CA SER A 33 17.14 -13.91 -6.43
C SER A 33 16.26 -12.66 -6.46
N ALA A 34 15.35 -12.50 -5.49
CA ALA A 34 14.46 -11.35 -5.39
C ALA A 34 15.21 -10.02 -5.19
N LEU A 35 16.39 -10.04 -4.57
CA LEU A 35 17.21 -8.85 -4.35
C LEU A 35 17.77 -8.25 -5.66
N GLY A 36 17.93 -9.07 -6.70
CA GLY A 36 18.46 -8.65 -8.00
C GLY A 36 17.40 -8.38 -9.07
N GLU A 37 16.11 -8.41 -8.72
CA GLU A 37 15.03 -8.19 -9.68
C GLU A 37 14.85 -6.70 -10.00
N GLU A 38 14.67 -6.39 -11.28
CA GLU A 38 14.26 -5.06 -11.75
C GLU A 38 12.89 -5.15 -12.46
N PRO A 39 11.85 -4.45 -11.97
CA PRO A 39 11.84 -3.60 -10.76
C PRO A 39 11.87 -4.43 -9.47
N ALA A 40 12.44 -3.85 -8.41
CA ALA A 40 12.50 -4.48 -7.09
C ALA A 40 11.10 -4.86 -6.57
N PRO A 41 10.95 -6.04 -5.94
CA PRO A 41 9.66 -6.48 -5.40
C PRO A 41 9.20 -5.57 -4.26
N LYS A 42 7.94 -5.17 -4.31
CA LYS A 42 7.35 -4.25 -3.32
C LYS A 42 6.67 -5.02 -2.19
N LYS A 43 7.02 -4.67 -0.94
CA LYS A 43 6.28 -5.09 0.25
C LYS A 43 4.88 -4.46 0.28
N ARG A 44 3.90 -5.17 0.83
CA ARG A 44 2.51 -4.71 1.09
C ARG A 44 2.15 -4.70 2.58
N ILE A 45 3.15 -4.93 3.42
CA ILE A 45 3.08 -4.90 4.89
C ILE A 45 4.15 -3.92 5.35
N SER A 46 3.82 -3.07 6.31
CA SER A 46 4.74 -2.11 6.92
C SER A 46 4.73 -2.32 8.43
N VAL A 47 5.88 -2.53 9.07
CA VAL A 47 5.95 -2.58 10.54
C VAL A 47 6.22 -1.18 11.05
N GLU A 48 5.34 -0.67 11.91
CA GLU A 48 5.46 0.66 12.50
C GLU A 48 5.44 0.57 14.03
N TYR A 49 6.26 1.39 14.69
CA TYR A 49 6.18 1.55 16.13
C TYR A 49 5.12 2.59 16.49
N ILE A 50 4.12 2.18 17.26
CA ILE A 50 3.02 3.05 17.68
C ILE A 50 3.26 3.42 19.14
N SER A 51 3.69 4.67 19.39
CA SER A 51 4.00 5.17 20.72
C SER A 51 2.83 5.03 21.71
N ALA A 52 1.59 5.28 21.26
CA ALA A 52 0.39 5.15 22.07
C ALA A 52 0.10 3.71 22.55
N LEU A 53 0.69 2.70 21.91
CA LEU A 53 0.57 1.29 22.28
C LEU A 53 1.87 0.72 22.86
N GLU A 54 2.93 1.52 22.92
CA GLU A 54 4.30 1.11 23.27
C GLU A 54 4.77 -0.17 22.54
N ALA A 55 4.26 -0.41 21.32
CA ALA A 55 4.44 -1.66 20.60
C ALA A 55 4.65 -1.45 19.09
N SER A 56 5.40 -2.36 18.49
CA SER A 56 5.48 -2.48 17.03
C SER A 56 4.25 -3.19 16.49
N VAL A 57 3.69 -2.70 15.39
CA VAL A 57 2.50 -3.28 14.76
C VAL A 57 2.73 -3.41 13.25
N PRO A 58 2.55 -4.62 12.68
CA PRO A 58 2.49 -4.78 11.24
C PRO A 58 1.16 -4.19 10.72
N ILE A 59 1.27 -3.15 9.91
CA ILE A 59 0.17 -2.53 9.19
C ILE A 59 0.06 -3.18 7.80
N THR A 60 -1.12 -3.68 7.50
CA THR A 60 -1.45 -4.30 6.20
C THR A 60 -2.87 -3.91 5.77
N CYS A 61 -3.21 -4.19 4.51
CA CYS A 61 -4.59 -4.06 4.04
C CYS A 61 -5.48 -4.98 4.88
N ARG A 62 -6.54 -4.44 5.47
CA ARG A 62 -7.49 -5.20 6.28
C ARG A 62 -8.55 -5.92 5.47
N HIS A 63 -8.59 -5.71 4.15
CA HIS A 63 -9.62 -6.22 3.26
C HIS A 63 -11.03 -5.99 3.83
N CYS A 64 -11.30 -4.73 4.21
CA CYS A 64 -12.52 -4.34 4.92
C CYS A 64 -13.78 -4.81 4.20
N GLU A 65 -14.84 -5.07 4.95
CA GLU A 65 -16.12 -5.51 4.40
C GLU A 65 -16.80 -4.40 3.59
N ASP A 66 -16.81 -3.18 4.14
CA ASP A 66 -17.34 -1.97 3.52
C ASP A 66 -16.42 -1.41 2.41
N ALA A 67 -15.10 -1.63 2.53
CA ALA A 67 -14.06 -1.28 1.57
C ALA A 67 -14.30 0.07 0.85
N PRO A 68 -14.32 1.22 1.56
CA PRO A 68 -14.62 2.52 0.96
C PRO A 68 -13.68 2.88 -0.20
N CYS A 69 -12.44 2.37 -0.18
CA CYS A 69 -11.48 2.52 -1.25
C CYS A 69 -11.94 1.93 -2.60
N VAL A 70 -12.75 0.87 -2.60
CA VAL A 70 -13.35 0.28 -3.81
C VAL A 70 -14.45 1.20 -4.34
N SER A 71 -15.32 1.69 -3.45
CA SER A 71 -16.47 2.53 -3.80
C SER A 71 -16.07 3.86 -4.42
N VAL A 72 -14.97 4.47 -3.99
CA VAL A 72 -14.50 5.76 -4.51
C VAL A 72 -13.60 5.66 -5.74
N CYS A 73 -13.23 4.47 -6.20
CA CYS A 73 -12.29 4.30 -7.31
C CYS A 73 -12.97 4.60 -8.66
N PRO A 74 -12.64 5.71 -9.35
CA PRO A 74 -13.37 6.12 -10.56
C PRO A 74 -13.15 5.16 -11.74
N THR A 75 -11.97 4.56 -11.84
CA THR A 75 -11.62 3.64 -12.94
C THR A 75 -11.94 2.17 -12.64
N LYS A 76 -12.45 1.89 -11.43
CA LYS A 76 -12.66 0.54 -10.89
C LYS A 76 -11.39 -0.31 -10.93
N ALA A 77 -10.24 0.31 -10.62
CA ALA A 77 -8.96 -0.38 -10.47
C ALA A 77 -8.91 -1.22 -9.18
N LEU A 78 -9.70 -0.87 -8.17
CA LEU A 78 -9.89 -1.66 -6.96
C LEU A 78 -11.17 -2.49 -7.08
N SER A 79 -11.12 -3.74 -6.64
CA SER A 79 -12.29 -4.62 -6.62
C SER A 79 -12.26 -5.54 -5.40
N ARG A 80 -13.42 -5.96 -4.92
CA ARG A 80 -13.55 -6.92 -3.83
C ARG A 80 -14.04 -8.24 -4.39
N ASP A 81 -13.31 -9.31 -4.11
CA ASP A 81 -13.71 -10.66 -4.46
C ASP A 81 -14.82 -11.15 -3.53
N THR A 82 -15.91 -11.67 -4.09
CA THR A 82 -17.11 -12.06 -3.33
C THR A 82 -16.92 -13.35 -2.53
N ILE A 83 -15.98 -14.22 -2.94
CA ILE A 83 -15.75 -15.53 -2.34
C ILE A 83 -14.74 -15.40 -1.20
N THR A 84 -13.61 -14.75 -1.47
CA THR A 84 -12.49 -14.59 -0.54
C THR A 84 -12.61 -13.35 0.33
N SER A 85 -13.49 -12.40 -0.03
CA SER A 85 -13.57 -11.06 0.60
C SER A 85 -12.30 -10.22 0.44
N THR A 86 -11.40 -10.60 -0.47
CA THR A 86 -10.13 -9.91 -0.68
C THR A 86 -10.33 -8.67 -1.54
N VAL A 87 -9.82 -7.54 -1.08
CA VAL A 87 -9.68 -6.32 -1.91
C VAL A 87 -8.41 -6.42 -2.75
N SER A 88 -8.55 -6.35 -4.07
CA SER A 88 -7.48 -6.44 -5.06
C SER A 88 -7.29 -5.13 -5.81
N HIS A 89 -6.07 -4.89 -6.31
CA HIS A 89 -5.69 -3.70 -7.07
C HIS A 89 -5.15 -4.11 -8.45
N ASN A 90 -5.76 -3.57 -9.51
CA ASN A 90 -5.31 -3.70 -10.88
C ASN A 90 -4.50 -2.47 -11.30
N PRO A 91 -3.16 -2.58 -11.45
CA PRO A 91 -2.30 -1.44 -11.80
C PRO A 91 -2.54 -0.89 -13.21
N GLU A 92 -3.03 -1.70 -14.15
CA GLU A 92 -3.27 -1.28 -15.55
C GLU A 92 -4.45 -0.32 -15.66
N ARG A 93 -5.44 -0.45 -14.76
CA ARG A 93 -6.61 0.42 -14.70
C ARG A 93 -6.41 1.63 -13.77
N CYS A 94 -5.35 1.64 -12.98
CA CYS A 94 -5.08 2.69 -12.00
C CYS A 94 -4.47 3.91 -12.70
N VAL A 95 -5.03 5.10 -12.46
CA VAL A 95 -4.59 6.39 -13.04
C VAL A 95 -3.88 7.29 -12.01
N ASP A 96 -3.44 6.72 -10.88
CA ASP A 96 -2.71 7.44 -9.84
C ASP A 96 -3.42 8.71 -9.32
N CYS A 97 -4.75 8.65 -9.15
CA CYS A 97 -5.56 9.76 -8.64
C CYS A 97 -5.58 9.88 -7.10
N TRP A 98 -5.01 8.91 -6.38
CA TRP A 98 -4.87 8.87 -4.91
C TRP A 98 -6.16 8.90 -4.07
N THR A 99 -7.35 8.97 -4.65
CA THR A 99 -8.63 9.01 -3.92
C THR A 99 -8.85 7.81 -2.97
N CYS A 100 -8.36 6.62 -3.33
CA CYS A 100 -8.45 5.45 -2.46
C CYS A 100 -7.61 5.59 -1.18
N SER A 101 -6.54 6.39 -1.21
CA SER A 101 -5.66 6.63 -0.06
C SER A 101 -6.26 7.62 0.93
N THR A 102 -7.00 8.62 0.44
CA THR A 102 -7.62 9.67 1.28
C THR A 102 -8.76 9.12 2.13
N VAL A 103 -9.53 8.16 1.60
CA VAL A 103 -10.61 7.51 2.34
C VAL A 103 -10.15 6.35 3.22
N CYS A 104 -8.91 5.88 3.04
CA CYS A 104 -8.40 4.77 3.82
C CYS A 104 -7.91 5.27 5.19
N THR A 105 -8.75 5.07 6.20
CA THR A 105 -8.47 5.43 7.61
C THR A 105 -7.19 4.80 8.16
N ARG A 106 -6.71 3.71 7.54
CA ARG A 106 -5.46 3.05 7.93
C ARG A 106 -4.22 3.52 7.18
N PHE A 107 -4.38 3.99 5.94
CA PHE A 107 -3.29 4.59 5.17
C PHE A 107 -2.99 6.02 5.63
N SER A 108 -4.01 6.72 6.12
CA SER A 108 -3.92 8.11 6.61
C SER A 108 -3.05 8.27 7.86
N SER A 109 -2.76 7.20 8.62
CA SER A 109 -1.85 7.28 9.78
C SER A 109 -0.41 7.67 9.41
N LEU A 110 0.03 7.42 8.17
CA LEU A 110 1.33 7.94 7.67
C LEU A 110 1.24 9.41 7.23
N TYR A 111 0.06 9.90 6.87
CA TYR A 111 -0.16 11.26 6.37
C TYR A 111 -0.51 12.26 7.47
N GLN A 112 -1.06 11.81 8.59
CA GLN A 112 -1.35 12.68 9.75
C GLN A 112 -0.10 13.22 10.44
N LEU A 113 1.05 12.52 10.33
CA LEU A 113 2.34 13.08 10.76
C LEU A 113 2.84 14.20 9.82
N ILE A 114 2.53 14.13 8.52
CA ILE A 114 2.87 15.19 7.54
C ILE A 114 1.93 16.39 7.70
N LEU A 115 0.64 16.16 8.00
CA LEU A 115 -0.34 17.23 8.19
C LEU A 115 -0.23 17.93 9.55
N ALA A 116 0.15 17.21 10.62
CA ALA A 116 0.36 17.81 11.93
C ALA A 116 1.68 18.62 12.02
N ALA A 117 2.65 18.36 11.15
CA ALA A 117 3.94 19.07 11.11
C ALA A 117 3.94 20.36 10.27
N GLY A 118 2.80 20.74 9.68
CA GLY A 118 2.64 22.05 9.03
C GLY A 118 3.25 22.12 7.63
N CYS A 119 2.36 22.31 6.65
CA CYS A 119 2.49 23.18 5.47
C CYS A 119 1.69 22.57 4.32
N TRP A 120 0.37 22.78 4.37
CA TRP A 120 -0.53 22.47 3.25
C TRP A 120 -0.86 23.72 2.42
N THR A 121 0.10 24.63 2.29
CA THR A 121 0.02 25.76 1.38
C THR A 121 1.21 25.73 0.44
N CYS A 122 0.93 25.38 -0.81
CA CYS A 122 1.65 25.79 -2.02
C CYS A 122 3.18 25.61 -2.02
N LEU A 123 3.74 24.55 -2.65
CA LEU A 123 4.91 24.75 -3.55
C LEU A 123 5.46 23.53 -4.32
N LEU A 124 5.09 22.26 -4.09
CA LEU A 124 5.75 21.14 -4.79
C LEU A 124 4.81 20.25 -5.58
N TYR A 125 4.08 20.89 -6.48
CA TYR A 125 3.45 20.30 -7.66
C TYR A 125 4.50 20.07 -8.76
N THR A 126 5.64 19.44 -8.47
CA THR A 126 6.66 19.12 -9.49
C THR A 126 7.45 17.85 -9.13
N SER A 127 6.80 16.70 -9.19
CA SER A 127 7.52 15.48 -9.60
C SER A 127 6.68 14.72 -10.62
N PRO A 128 7.18 14.50 -11.84
CA PRO A 128 6.40 13.86 -12.89
C PRO A 128 6.23 12.38 -12.57
N SER A 129 5.00 11.89 -12.67
CA SER A 129 4.70 10.46 -12.70
C SER A 129 5.46 9.80 -13.87
N PRO A 130 6.10 8.63 -13.67
CA PRO A 130 6.86 7.94 -14.72
C PRO A 130 6.02 7.40 -15.90
N ARG A 131 4.71 7.69 -15.95
CA ARG A 131 3.82 7.30 -17.08
C ARG A 131 3.75 8.31 -18.22
N ASP A 132 4.44 9.45 -18.14
CA ASP A 132 4.34 10.53 -19.14
C ASP A 132 5.20 10.32 -20.42
N LYS A 133 5.90 9.18 -20.55
CA LYS A 133 6.76 8.90 -21.73
C LYS A 133 6.06 8.18 -22.88
N ARG A 134 4.73 8.04 -22.86
CA ARG A 134 3.99 7.25 -23.86
C ARG A 134 2.97 8.03 -24.70
N GLN A 135 2.97 9.37 -24.65
CA GLN A 135 2.07 10.22 -25.45
C GLN A 135 2.76 11.16 -26.45
N SER A 136 4.09 11.12 -26.58
CA SER A 136 4.81 11.82 -27.66
C SER A 136 5.15 10.86 -28.81
N ARG A 137 4.15 10.28 -29.47
CA ARG A 137 4.25 9.63 -30.79
C ARG A 137 2.85 9.23 -31.27
N MET A 138 2.16 10.16 -31.91
CA MET A 138 1.30 9.92 -33.07
C MET A 138 0.99 11.28 -33.71
N PRO A 139 0.88 11.31 -35.05
CA PRO A 139 1.27 12.44 -35.91
C PRO A 139 0.43 13.70 -35.76
#